data_AF-A0A7C2QD35-F1
#
_entry.id   AF-A0A7C2QD35-F1
#
_cell.length_a   1.000
_cell.length_b   1.000
_cell.length_c   1.000
_cell.angle_alpha   90.00
_cell.angle_beta   90.00
_cell.angle_gamma   90.00
#
_symmetry.space_group_name_H-M   'P 1'
#
loop_
_entity.id
_entity.type
_entity.pdbx_description
1 polymer ?
#
loop_
_entity_poly.entity_id
_entity_poly.type
_entity_poly.pdbx_seq_one_letter_code
_entity_poly.pdbx_strand_id
1 'polypeptide(L)'
;MKRRFIVVASSLEELASQTPLLARCVSAALMVSHGLRRDSDLVLAVAGGPSIHFLAQKLRSVSPDEGSLLGVLGKALRLCREPGRLPQTAHYGVIVAPQGVEHYVLGFQHKFLLSITGADPRSALQRVSGSAAFIAPLSGEVEGEGWGAVELKLPIDKLWPDQAIALINITLDRFLAQTT
;
A
#
# COMPACT_ATOMS: atom_id res chain seq x y z
N MET A 1 15.50 -0.11 4.75
CA MET A 1 15.05 -0.59 3.43
C MET A 1 13.74 0.12 3.10
N LYS A 2 13.60 0.74 1.93
CA LYS A 2 12.35 1.44 1.58
C LYS A 2 11.26 0.44 1.21
N ARG A 3 10.07 0.57 1.79
CA ARG A 3 8.92 -0.30 1.56
C ARG A 3 7.78 0.52 0.97
N ARG A 4 7.09 -0.03 0.00
CA ARG A 4 5.86 0.56 -0.54
C ARG A 4 4.78 -0.49 -0.61
N PHE A 5 3.65 -0.20 -0.02
CA PHE A 5 2.46 -1.03 -0.17
C PHE A 5 1.50 -0.33 -1.14
N ILE A 6 0.94 -1.08 -2.07
CA ILE A 6 -0.01 -0.59 -3.08
C ILE A 6 -1.24 -1.48 -3.01
N VAL A 7 -2.35 -0.95 -2.52
CA VAL A 7 -3.64 -1.64 -2.51
C VAL A 7 -4.40 -1.22 -3.75
N VAL A 8 -4.78 -2.18 -4.59
CA VAL A 8 -5.36 -1.91 -5.92
C VAL A 8 -6.83 -2.33 -5.95
N ALA A 9 -7.71 -1.37 -6.21
CA ALA A 9 -9.12 -1.61 -6.50
C ALA A 9 -9.35 -1.61 -8.02
N SER A 10 -10.32 -2.39 -8.46
CA SER A 10 -10.80 -2.41 -9.86
C SER A 10 -11.50 -1.10 -10.25
N SER A 11 -12.10 -0.40 -9.29
CA SER A 11 -12.84 0.84 -9.51
C SER A 11 -12.77 1.79 -8.31
N LEU A 12 -13.11 3.05 -8.54
CA LEU A 12 -13.23 4.04 -7.48
C LEU A 12 -14.40 3.73 -6.53
N GLU A 13 -15.47 3.11 -7.03
CA GLU A 13 -16.62 2.71 -6.22
C GLU A 13 -16.25 1.60 -5.24
N GLU A 14 -15.54 0.58 -5.71
CA GLU A 14 -14.99 -0.48 -4.85
C GLU A 14 -14.09 0.12 -3.77
N LEU A 15 -13.14 0.97 -4.16
CA LEU A 15 -12.24 1.63 -3.24
C LEU A 15 -13.01 2.42 -2.16
N ALA A 16 -14.00 3.23 -2.58
CA ALA A 16 -14.78 4.05 -1.66
C ALA A 16 -15.65 3.21 -0.70
N SER A 17 -16.17 2.06 -1.15
CA SER A 17 -17.00 1.18 -0.31
C SER A 17 -16.23 0.54 0.85
N GLN A 18 -14.90 0.43 0.73
CA GLN A 18 -14.03 -0.27 1.68
C GLN A 18 -13.30 0.68 2.65
N THR A 19 -13.80 1.90 2.87
CA THR A 19 -13.09 2.94 3.64
C THR A 19 -12.58 2.47 5.03
N PRO A 20 -13.34 1.70 5.85
CA PRO A 20 -12.81 1.16 7.11
C PRO A 20 -11.61 0.23 6.94
N LEU A 21 -11.62 -0.62 5.90
CA LEU A 21 -10.49 -1.47 5.55
C LEU A 21 -9.29 -0.65 5.06
N LEU A 22 -9.52 0.39 4.27
CA LEU A 22 -8.46 1.30 3.83
C LEU A 22 -7.79 2.00 5.02
N ALA A 23 -8.56 2.40 6.04
CA ALA A 23 -8.00 2.94 7.28
C ALA A 23 -7.09 1.92 7.98
N ARG A 24 -7.53 0.65 8.08
CA ARG A 24 -6.70 -0.44 8.61
C ARG A 24 -5.43 -0.67 7.78
N CYS A 25 -5.51 -0.55 6.45
CA CYS A 25 -4.33 -0.64 5.58
C CYS A 25 -3.32 0.48 5.88
N VAL A 26 -3.78 1.72 6.10
CA VAL A 26 -2.92 2.85 6.51
C VAL A 26 -2.20 2.52 7.81
N SER A 27 -2.95 2.05 8.81
CA SER A 27 -2.38 1.65 10.11
C SER A 27 -1.36 0.52 9.96
N ALA A 28 -1.71 -0.56 9.26
CA ALA A 28 -0.84 -1.73 9.07
C ALA A 28 0.45 -1.40 8.29
N ALA A 29 0.36 -0.50 7.32
CA ALA A 29 1.50 -0.12 6.48
C ALA A 29 2.46 0.85 7.19
N LEU A 30 1.92 1.81 7.96
CA LEU A 30 2.66 2.98 8.38
C LEU A 30 2.85 3.11 9.88
N MET A 31 1.99 2.52 10.72
CA MET A 31 2.00 2.78 12.16
C MET A 31 2.73 1.70 12.95
N VAL A 32 3.42 2.13 14.00
CA VAL A 32 4.04 1.29 15.04
C VAL A 32 3.72 1.87 16.41
N SER A 33 4.02 1.14 17.48
CA SER A 33 3.66 1.52 18.85
C SER A 33 4.07 2.95 19.22
N HIS A 34 5.21 3.46 18.72
CA HIS A 34 5.76 4.76 19.11
C HIS A 34 5.97 5.70 17.91
N GLY A 35 5.14 5.58 16.86
CA GLY A 35 5.15 6.53 15.74
C GLY A 35 4.87 5.89 14.40
N LEU A 36 5.59 6.36 13.37
CA LEU A 36 5.42 5.92 12.00
C LEU A 36 6.68 5.24 11.44
N ARG A 37 6.49 4.20 10.64
CA ARG A 37 7.50 3.58 9.77
C ARG A 37 7.93 4.58 8.70
N ARG A 38 8.95 5.39 8.98
CA ARG A 38 9.43 6.45 8.06
C ARG A 38 10.09 5.91 6.78
N ASP A 39 10.37 4.61 6.73
CA ASP A 39 10.84 3.88 5.56
C ASP A 39 9.71 3.25 4.74
N SER A 40 8.45 3.42 5.14
CA SER A 40 7.26 2.85 4.50
C SER A 40 6.37 3.93 3.89
N ASP A 41 5.72 3.62 2.78
CA ASP A 41 4.57 4.39 2.26
C ASP A 41 3.45 3.47 1.77
N LEU A 42 2.24 4.02 1.69
CA LEU A 42 1.04 3.31 1.25
C LEU A 42 0.40 4.07 0.09
N VAL A 43 0.03 3.35 -0.95
CA VAL A 43 -0.75 3.84 -2.08
C VAL A 43 -2.05 3.06 -2.13
N LEU A 44 -3.16 3.77 -2.23
CA LEU A 44 -4.46 3.21 -2.54
C LEU A 44 -4.77 3.60 -3.99
N ALA A 45 -4.76 2.65 -4.92
CA ALA A 45 -4.86 2.92 -6.34
C ALA A 45 -6.13 2.32 -6.94
N VAL A 46 -6.71 3.00 -7.91
CA VAL A 46 -7.67 2.41 -8.84
C VAL A 46 -6.90 1.93 -10.06
N ALA A 47 -7.15 0.71 -10.53
CA ALA A 47 -6.52 0.17 -11.74
C ALA A 47 -6.80 1.08 -12.94
N GLY A 48 -5.74 1.58 -13.59
CA GLY A 48 -5.85 2.56 -14.68
C GLY A 48 -6.42 3.93 -14.28
N GLY A 49 -6.55 4.22 -12.98
CA GLY A 49 -7.22 5.41 -12.45
C GLY A 49 -6.40 6.20 -11.43
N PRO A 50 -7.05 7.09 -10.67
CA PRO A 50 -6.37 7.90 -9.67
C PRO A 50 -5.92 7.09 -8.46
N SER A 51 -5.05 7.68 -7.67
CA SER A 51 -4.46 7.07 -6.48
C SER A 51 -4.37 8.05 -5.31
N ILE A 52 -4.33 7.50 -4.09
CA ILE A 52 -4.12 8.21 -2.83
C ILE A 52 -2.81 7.72 -2.23
N HIS A 53 -1.82 8.59 -2.14
CA HIS A 53 -0.48 8.29 -1.64
C HIS A 53 -0.26 8.86 -0.23
N PHE A 54 -0.12 7.97 0.74
CA PHE A 54 0.24 8.27 2.11
C PHE A 54 1.76 8.17 2.30
N LEU A 55 2.41 9.32 2.48
CA LEU A 55 3.85 9.47 2.65
C LEU A 55 4.19 9.54 4.14
N ALA A 56 4.65 8.44 4.76
CA ALA A 56 4.94 8.44 6.20
C ALA A 56 5.95 9.51 6.63
N GLN A 57 6.95 9.84 5.78
CA GLN A 57 7.91 10.91 6.08
C GLN A 57 7.28 12.29 6.22
N LYS A 58 6.16 12.52 5.53
CA LYS A 58 5.42 13.77 5.55
C LYS A 58 4.11 13.66 6.31
N LEU A 59 3.75 12.52 6.89
CA LEU A 59 2.48 12.42 7.62
C LEU A 59 2.61 13.11 8.99
N ARG A 60 1.62 13.92 9.37
CA ARG A 60 1.50 14.59 10.67
C ARG A 60 0.06 14.45 11.16
N SER A 61 -0.16 14.51 12.47
CA SER A 61 -1.51 14.59 13.07
C SER A 61 -2.48 13.51 12.59
N VAL A 62 -1.97 12.31 12.28
CA VAL A 62 -2.76 11.12 12.00
C VAL A 62 -2.54 10.17 13.14
N SER A 63 -3.63 9.75 13.76
CA SER A 63 -3.63 8.82 14.88
C SER A 63 -4.11 7.45 14.41
N PRO A 64 -3.82 6.36 15.15
CA PRO A 64 -4.29 5.02 14.80
C PRO A 64 -5.79 4.83 14.92
N ASP A 65 -6.51 5.81 15.48
CA ASP A 65 -7.96 5.74 15.55
C ASP A 65 -8.57 5.85 14.14
N GLU A 66 -9.54 4.98 13.88
CA GLU A 66 -10.20 4.91 12.58
C GLU A 66 -10.90 6.25 12.24
N GLY A 67 -11.46 6.96 13.23
CA GLY A 67 -12.19 8.20 13.02
C GLY A 67 -11.37 9.29 12.30
N SER A 68 -10.14 9.54 12.76
CA SER A 68 -9.26 10.53 12.14
C SER A 68 -8.86 10.14 10.70
N LEU A 69 -8.59 8.86 10.48
CA LEU A 69 -8.27 8.31 9.15
C LEU A 69 -9.46 8.37 8.18
N LEU A 70 -10.68 8.09 8.66
CA LEU A 70 -11.91 8.14 7.85
C LEU A 70 -12.14 9.55 7.29
N GLY A 71 -11.91 10.61 8.09
CA GLY A 71 -12.02 11.99 7.62
C GLY A 71 -11.02 12.33 6.51
N VAL A 72 -9.76 11.90 6.66
CA VAL A 72 -8.71 12.10 5.65
C VAL A 72 -9.03 11.31 4.37
N LEU A 73 -9.44 10.05 4.49
CA LEU A 73 -9.83 9.19 3.38
C LEU A 73 -11.04 9.76 2.63
N GLY A 74 -12.07 10.23 3.33
CA GLY A 74 -13.24 10.85 2.72
C GLY A 74 -12.89 12.08 1.88
N LYS A 75 -11.97 12.92 2.36
CA LYS A 75 -11.45 14.06 1.58
C LYS A 75 -10.67 13.62 0.36
N ALA A 76 -9.78 12.63 0.50
CA ALA A 76 -8.98 12.11 -0.60
C ALA A 76 -9.86 11.44 -1.68
N LEU A 77 -10.83 10.60 -1.30
CA LEU A 77 -11.76 9.96 -2.21
C LEU A 77 -12.61 10.98 -2.99
N ARG A 78 -13.00 12.11 -2.37
CA ARG A 78 -13.68 13.20 -3.07
C ARG A 78 -12.81 13.78 -4.18
N LEU A 79 -11.51 13.99 -3.93
CA LEU A 79 -10.58 14.45 -4.96
C LEU A 79 -10.35 13.42 -6.07
N CYS A 80 -10.46 12.12 -5.77
CA CYS A 80 -10.38 11.07 -6.78
C CYS A 80 -11.57 11.07 -7.76
N ARG A 81 -12.75 11.57 -7.34
CA ARG A 81 -13.94 11.66 -8.20
C ARG A 81 -13.80 12.76 -9.27
N GLU A 82 -13.02 13.78 -8.98
CA GLU A 82 -12.72 14.88 -9.88
C GLU A 82 -11.20 15.05 -10.00
N PRO A 83 -10.51 14.05 -10.60
CA PRO A 83 -9.07 14.05 -10.62
C PRO A 83 -8.57 15.20 -11.49
N GLY A 84 -7.90 16.16 -10.86
CA GLY A 84 -7.18 17.21 -11.57
C GLY A 84 -6.01 16.64 -12.39
N ARG A 85 -5.48 17.45 -13.31
CA ARG A 85 -4.29 17.08 -14.10
C ARG A 85 -3.01 16.98 -13.26
N LEU A 86 -2.99 17.64 -12.11
CA LEU A 86 -1.84 17.71 -11.20
C LEU A 86 -2.18 17.03 -9.87
N PRO A 87 -1.17 16.47 -9.17
CA PRO A 87 -1.36 15.94 -7.82
C PRO A 87 -1.91 17.00 -6.85
N GLN A 88 -2.88 16.63 -6.03
CA GLN A 88 -3.56 17.48 -5.06
C GLN A 88 -3.32 16.99 -3.63
N THR A 89 -3.13 17.90 -2.69
CA THR A 89 -2.92 17.52 -1.28
C THR A 89 -4.25 17.41 -0.55
N ALA A 90 -4.63 16.20 -0.14
CA ALA A 90 -5.79 15.97 0.72
C ALA A 90 -5.49 16.34 2.18
N HIS A 91 -4.32 15.96 2.67
CA HIS A 91 -3.86 16.20 4.02
C HIS A 91 -2.33 16.29 4.04
N TYR A 92 -1.73 16.81 5.11
CA TYR A 92 -0.27 16.81 5.23
C TYR A 92 0.26 15.37 5.16
N GLY A 93 1.02 15.07 4.11
CA GLY A 93 1.52 13.72 3.79
C GLY A 93 0.55 12.81 3.03
N VAL A 94 -0.60 13.32 2.56
CA VAL A 94 -1.59 12.56 1.77
C VAL A 94 -1.88 13.29 0.47
N ILE A 95 -1.50 12.66 -0.64
CA ILE A 95 -1.56 13.23 -1.98
C ILE A 95 -2.50 12.39 -2.85
N VAL A 96 -3.41 13.04 -3.56
CA VAL A 96 -4.23 12.41 -4.60
C VAL A 96 -3.61 12.72 -5.95
N ALA A 97 -3.43 11.71 -6.79
CA ALA A 97 -2.67 11.84 -8.01
C ALA A 97 -3.36 11.05 -9.15
N PRO A 98 -3.29 11.51 -10.41
CA PRO A 98 -3.88 10.80 -11.54
C PRO A 98 -3.10 9.55 -11.97
N GLN A 99 -2.00 9.21 -11.29
CA GLN A 99 -1.12 8.11 -11.66
C GLN A 99 -1.61 6.75 -11.14
N GLY A 100 -1.42 5.71 -11.97
CA GLY A 100 -1.65 4.30 -11.65
C GLY A 100 -0.47 3.61 -10.97
N VAL A 101 -0.58 2.30 -10.79
CA VAL A 101 0.36 1.44 -10.05
C VAL A 101 1.78 1.50 -10.60
N GLU A 102 1.93 1.62 -11.92
CA GLU A 102 3.17 1.67 -12.68
C GLU A 102 4.09 2.79 -12.18
N HIS A 103 3.50 3.94 -11.90
CA HIS A 103 4.21 5.09 -11.34
C HIS A 103 4.80 4.78 -9.96
N TYR A 104 4.07 4.00 -9.16
CA TYR A 104 4.43 3.71 -7.79
C TYR A 104 5.41 2.56 -7.65
N VAL A 105 5.49 1.65 -8.62
CA VAL A 105 6.50 0.59 -8.65
C VAL A 105 7.78 1.03 -9.35
N LEU A 106 7.78 2.14 -10.07
CA LEU A 106 8.95 2.64 -10.80
C LEU A 106 10.14 2.90 -9.85
N GLY A 107 11.31 2.41 -10.22
CA GLY A 107 12.56 2.58 -9.46
C GLY A 107 12.69 1.68 -8.23
N PHE A 108 11.70 0.85 -7.89
CA PHE A 108 11.84 -0.17 -6.86
C PHE A 108 12.62 -1.37 -7.39
N GLN A 109 13.62 -1.81 -6.62
CA GLN A 109 14.50 -2.92 -6.97
C GLN A 109 13.75 -4.25 -6.95
N HIS A 110 12.89 -4.44 -5.95
CA HIS A 110 12.04 -5.61 -5.82
C HIS A 110 10.57 -5.21 -5.93
N LYS A 111 9.79 -6.02 -6.64
CA LYS A 111 8.37 -5.78 -6.89
C LYS A 111 7.63 -7.10 -6.74
N PHE A 112 6.61 -7.11 -5.91
CA PHE A 112 5.86 -8.33 -5.59
C PHE A 112 4.38 -8.10 -5.78
N LEU A 113 3.71 -8.98 -6.52
CA LEU A 113 2.26 -9.05 -6.61
C LEU A 113 1.79 -10.13 -5.64
N LEU A 114 0.93 -9.79 -4.69
CA LEU A 114 0.38 -10.78 -3.77
C LEU A 114 -0.62 -11.64 -4.52
N SER A 115 -0.44 -12.96 -4.46
CA SER A 115 -1.29 -13.95 -5.13
C SER A 115 -1.42 -15.19 -4.24
N ILE A 116 -2.45 -16.00 -4.47
CA ILE A 116 -2.58 -17.34 -3.85
C ILE A 116 -1.53 -18.32 -4.40
N THR A 117 -0.90 -17.97 -5.52
CA THR A 117 0.22 -18.66 -6.16
C THR A 117 1.50 -17.82 -6.10
N GLY A 118 2.60 -18.35 -6.62
CA GLY A 118 3.88 -17.65 -6.71
C GLY A 118 4.93 -18.14 -5.74
N ALA A 119 5.97 -17.33 -5.54
CA ALA A 119 7.14 -17.66 -4.74
C ALA A 119 6.80 -17.74 -3.24
N ASP A 120 7.48 -18.64 -2.52
CA ASP A 120 7.36 -18.72 -1.07
C ASP A 120 7.79 -17.40 -0.40
N PRO A 121 6.96 -16.78 0.47
CA PRO A 121 7.26 -15.49 1.07
C PRO A 121 8.55 -15.44 1.85
N ARG A 122 8.90 -16.48 2.60
CA ARG A 122 10.12 -16.44 3.43
C ARG A 122 11.34 -16.39 2.55
N SER A 123 11.41 -17.28 1.56
CA SER A 123 12.55 -17.36 0.63
C SER A 123 12.68 -16.11 -0.24
N ALA A 124 11.57 -15.54 -0.70
CA ALA A 124 11.56 -14.35 -1.53
C ALA A 124 11.91 -13.09 -0.73
N LEU A 125 11.30 -12.90 0.44
CA LEU A 125 11.50 -11.71 1.28
C LEU A 125 12.88 -11.67 1.94
N GLN A 126 13.50 -12.83 2.23
CA GLN A 126 14.86 -12.89 2.77
C GLN A 126 15.91 -12.31 1.80
N ARG A 127 15.65 -12.35 0.49
CA ARG A 127 16.56 -11.83 -0.55
C ARG A 127 16.34 -10.35 -0.86
N VAL A 128 15.35 -9.72 -0.23
CA VAL A 128 15.04 -8.32 -0.50
C VAL A 128 16.13 -7.42 0.10
N SER A 129 16.71 -6.57 -0.75
CA SER A 129 17.66 -5.54 -0.34
C SER A 129 17.24 -4.18 -0.91
N GLY A 130 17.71 -3.08 -0.31
CA GLY A 130 17.43 -1.72 -0.80
C GLY A 130 15.96 -1.28 -0.71
N SER A 131 15.16 -1.58 -1.75
CA SER A 131 13.75 -1.16 -1.85
C SER A 131 12.81 -2.23 -2.41
N ALA A 132 11.62 -2.35 -1.81
CA ALA A 132 10.57 -3.27 -2.26
C ALA A 132 9.18 -2.62 -2.34
N ALA A 133 8.46 -2.92 -3.42
CA ALA A 133 7.05 -2.60 -3.59
C ALA A 133 6.21 -3.89 -3.51
N PHE A 134 5.11 -3.84 -2.77
CA PHE A 134 4.17 -4.93 -2.55
C PHE A 134 2.80 -4.50 -3.03
N ILE A 135 2.28 -5.18 -4.03
CA ILE A 135 1.00 -4.88 -4.66
C ILE A 135 -0.03 -5.90 -4.19
N ALA A 136 -1.05 -5.44 -3.48
CA ALA A 136 -2.12 -6.25 -2.94
C ALA A 136 -3.44 -5.89 -3.65
N PRO A 137 -4.16 -6.86 -4.23
CA PRO A 137 -5.55 -6.66 -4.62
C PRO A 137 -6.39 -6.21 -3.43
N LEU A 138 -7.29 -5.24 -3.62
CA LEU A 138 -8.28 -4.88 -2.61
C LEU A 138 -9.31 -6.00 -2.46
N SER A 139 -9.78 -6.52 -3.59
CA SER A 139 -10.59 -7.72 -3.69
C SER A 139 -10.27 -8.46 -5.00
N GLY A 140 -10.55 -9.76 -5.03
CA GLY A 140 -10.34 -10.60 -6.22
C GLY A 140 -8.88 -10.68 -6.67
N GLU A 141 -8.69 -10.98 -7.95
CA GLU A 141 -7.39 -10.96 -8.62
C GLU A 141 -7.22 -9.65 -9.38
N VAL A 142 -5.99 -9.18 -9.47
CA VAL A 142 -5.63 -8.00 -10.27
C VAL A 142 -4.53 -8.39 -11.23
N GLU A 143 -4.75 -8.11 -12.51
CA GLU A 143 -3.74 -8.33 -13.56
C GLU A 143 -2.56 -7.37 -13.36
N GLY A 144 -1.37 -7.93 -13.18
CA GLY A 144 -0.14 -7.17 -12.97
C GLY A 144 0.73 -7.01 -14.21
N GLU A 145 0.17 -7.20 -15.41
CA GLU A 145 0.90 -7.07 -16.66
C GLU A 145 1.56 -5.68 -16.76
N GLY A 146 2.87 -5.65 -17.02
CA GLY A 146 3.64 -4.40 -17.15
C GLY A 146 4.23 -3.83 -15.86
N TRP A 147 3.90 -4.35 -14.67
CA TRP A 147 4.51 -3.87 -13.41
C TRP A 147 5.93 -4.42 -13.18
N GLY A 148 6.25 -5.54 -13.82
CA GLY A 148 7.49 -6.28 -13.59
C GLY A 148 7.57 -6.86 -12.17
N ALA A 149 6.41 -7.21 -11.60
CA ALA A 149 6.28 -7.78 -10.28
C ALA A 149 6.32 -9.32 -10.35
N VAL A 150 6.97 -9.94 -9.37
CA VAL A 150 6.97 -11.39 -9.18
C VAL A 150 5.82 -11.76 -8.25
N GLU A 151 5.07 -12.81 -8.58
CA GLU A 151 4.03 -13.31 -7.68
C GLU A 151 4.62 -13.80 -6.36
N LEU A 152 4.03 -13.35 -5.25
CA LEU A 152 4.38 -13.72 -3.90
C LEU A 152 3.19 -14.43 -3.25
N LYS A 153 3.42 -15.70 -2.88
CA LYS A 153 2.36 -16.58 -2.40
C LYS A 153 1.89 -16.19 -0.99
N LEU A 154 0.72 -15.58 -0.88
CA LEU A 154 0.03 -15.32 0.37
C LEU A 154 -1.43 -15.79 0.28
N PRO A 155 -2.03 -16.22 1.39
CA PRO A 155 -3.44 -16.66 1.40
C PRO A 155 -4.38 -15.44 1.36
N ILE A 156 -4.31 -14.67 0.28
CA ILE A 156 -5.14 -13.46 0.05
C ILE A 156 -6.61 -13.79 -0.19
N ASP A 157 -6.95 -15.06 -0.39
CA ASP A 157 -8.31 -15.62 -0.33
C ASP A 157 -8.89 -15.64 1.09
N LYS A 158 -8.03 -15.57 2.10
CA LYS A 158 -8.38 -15.63 3.54
C LYS A 158 -7.95 -14.40 4.31
N LEU A 159 -7.05 -13.60 3.74
CA LEU A 159 -6.49 -12.42 4.37
C LEU A 159 -7.00 -11.16 3.71
N TRP A 160 -7.38 -10.22 4.55
CA TRP A 160 -7.64 -8.86 4.11
C TRP A 160 -6.30 -8.17 3.80
N PRO A 161 -6.26 -7.18 2.90
CA PRO A 161 -5.02 -6.52 2.50
C PRO A 161 -4.22 -5.95 3.68
N ASP A 162 -4.88 -5.41 4.70
CA ASP A 162 -4.21 -4.91 5.90
C ASP A 162 -3.49 -6.02 6.69
N GLN A 163 -4.07 -7.22 6.74
CA GLN A 163 -3.45 -8.39 7.37
C GLN A 163 -2.24 -8.88 6.56
N ALA A 164 -2.35 -8.88 5.22
CA ALA A 164 -1.23 -9.22 4.34
C ALA A 164 -0.07 -8.22 4.50
N ILE A 165 -0.37 -6.92 4.55
CA ILE A 165 0.60 -5.85 4.82
C ILE A 165 1.29 -6.09 6.17
N ALA A 166 0.52 -6.37 7.23
CA ALA A 166 1.06 -6.64 8.56
C ALA A 166 2.02 -7.84 8.56
N LEU A 167 1.65 -8.94 7.90
CA LEU A 167 2.49 -10.14 7.79
C LEU A 167 3.80 -9.88 7.04
N ILE A 168 3.76 -9.11 5.95
CA ILE A 168 4.96 -8.72 5.21
C ILE A 168 5.86 -7.86 6.09
N ASN A 169 5.30 -6.87 6.79
CA ASN A 169 6.07 -6.03 7.70
C ASN A 169 6.74 -6.85 8.81
N ILE A 170 6.00 -7.75 9.47
CA ILE A 170 6.55 -8.65 10.50
C ILE A 170 7.67 -9.52 9.95
N THR A 171 7.50 -10.05 8.73
CA THR A 171 8.49 -10.94 8.11
C THR A 171 9.77 -10.19 7.77
N LEU A 172 9.66 -9.02 7.14
CA LEU A 172 10.81 -8.16 6.82
C LEU A 172 11.53 -7.67 8.08
N ASP A 173 10.80 -7.27 9.11
CA ASP A 173 11.38 -6.82 10.38
C ASP A 173 12.21 -7.93 11.04
N ARG A 174 11.73 -9.18 11.01
CA ARG A 174 12.46 -10.34 11.53
C ARG A 174 13.77 -10.59 10.79
N PHE A 175 13.78 -10.49 9.47
CA PHE A 175 15.01 -10.70 8.70
C PHE A 175 16.02 -9.56 8.90
N LEU A 176 15.55 -8.31 8.97
CA LEU A 176 16.42 -7.17 9.25
C LEU A 176 17.06 -7.27 10.66
N ALA A 177 16.30 -7.72 11.66
CA ALA A 177 16.81 -7.93 13.01
C ALA A 177 17.87 -9.05 13.12
N GLN A 178 17.87 -10.02 12.20
CA GLN A 178 18.88 -11.09 12.15
C GLN A 178 20.19 -10.67 11.47
N THR A 179 20.18 -9.53 10.77
CA THR A 179 21.34 -9.04 10.00
C THR A 179 22.08 -7.90 10.72
N THR A 180 21.61 -7.52 11.92
CA THR A 180 22.17 -6.47 12.78
C THR A 180 22.83 -7.09 13.99
#